data_AF-A0A2S0XNI2-F1
#
_entry.id   AF-A0A2S0XNI2-F1
#
_cell.length_a   1.000
_cell.length_b   1.000
_cell.length_c   1.000
_cell.angle_alpha   90.00
_cell.angle_beta   90.00
_cell.angle_gamma   90.00
#
_symmetry.space_group_name_H-M   'P 1'
#
loop_
_entity.id
_entity.type
_entity.pdbx_description
1 polymer ?
#
loop_
_entity_poly.entity_id
_entity_poly.type
_entity_poly.pdbx_seq_one_letter_code
_entity_poly.pdbx_strand_id
1 'polypeptide(L)'
;MSEEDGKKQLLHLVFGGELTKLGGTEFRDLDALDIVGVYPDYKSAELAWKAKAQGSVDNAHMRYFVVHLHRLLEPDTKATGQN
;
A
#
# COMPACT_ATOMS: atom_id res chain seq x y z
N MET A 1 29.80 -13.38 6.25
CA MET A 1 29.01 -12.58 7.20
C MET A 1 28.48 -11.41 6.41
N SER A 2 27.20 -11.42 6.08
CA SER A 2 26.62 -10.40 5.20
C SER A 2 26.44 -9.11 6.00
N GLU A 3 27.06 -8.04 5.52
CA GLU A 3 27.01 -6.70 6.11
C GLU A 3 25.55 -6.20 6.11
N GLU A 4 25.03 -5.97 7.31
CA GLU A 4 23.72 -5.40 7.59
C GLU A 4 23.78 -3.88 7.30
N ASP A 5 23.67 -3.50 6.02
CA ASP A 5 23.34 -2.12 5.66
C ASP A 5 21.92 -1.85 6.17
N GLY A 6 21.82 -1.11 7.28
CA GLY A 6 20.59 -0.79 8.03
C GLY A 6 19.55 0.04 7.27
N LYS A 7 19.31 -0.24 5.99
CA LYS A 7 18.11 0.18 5.29
C LYS A 7 16.94 -0.61 5.85
N LYS A 8 16.23 0.04 6.77
CA LYS A 8 14.96 -0.45 7.34
C LYS A 8 14.14 -1.07 6.20
N GLN A 9 13.76 -2.34 6.33
CA GLN A 9 13.00 -3.04 5.30
C GLN A 9 11.58 -2.44 5.24
N LEU A 10 11.40 -1.41 4.42
CA LEU A 10 10.11 -0.73 4.25
C LEU A 10 9.33 -1.48 3.18
N LEU A 11 8.52 -2.45 3.60
CA LEU A 11 7.62 -3.16 2.70
C LEU A 11 6.44 -2.26 2.30
N HIS A 12 6.13 -2.23 1.00
CA HIS A 12 5.02 -1.46 0.43
C HIS A 12 4.04 -2.43 -0.24
N LEU A 13 2.80 -2.47 0.24
CA LEU A 13 1.73 -3.27 -0.36
C LEU A 13 0.92 -2.38 -1.29
N VAL A 14 0.72 -2.85 -2.52
CA VAL A 14 -0.17 -2.22 -3.50
C VAL A 14 -1.40 -3.10 -3.65
N PHE A 15 -2.56 -2.51 -3.43
CA PHE A 15 -3.85 -3.17 -3.60
C PHE A 15 -4.89 -2.17 -4.09
N GLY A 16 -5.98 -2.66 -4.65
CA GLY A 16 -7.07 -1.84 -5.10
C GLY A 16 -8.39 -2.60 -5.12
N GLY A 17 -9.45 -1.87 -5.37
CA GLY A 17 -10.79 -2.43 -5.40
C GLY A 17 -11.82 -1.36 -5.73
N GLU A 18 -13.06 -1.80 -5.84
CA GLU A 18 -14.17 -0.91 -6.10
C GLU A 18 -14.61 -0.21 -4.81
N LEU A 19 -14.66 1.12 -4.81
CA LEU A 19 -15.12 1.92 -3.68
C LEU A 19 -16.64 2.04 -3.65
N THR A 20 -17.21 2.14 -2.44
CA THR A 20 -18.64 2.41 -2.26
C THR A 20 -19.03 3.82 -2.72
N LYS A 21 -18.11 4.78 -2.56
CA LYS A 21 -18.28 6.18 -2.91
C LYS A 21 -17.02 6.73 -3.56
N LEU A 22 -17.19 7.55 -4.59
CA LEU A 22 -16.11 8.28 -5.23
C LEU A 22 -15.40 9.18 -4.19
N GLY A 23 -14.09 8.96 -3.99
CA GLY A 23 -13.28 9.71 -3.04
C GLY A 23 -13.27 9.17 -1.59
N GLY A 24 -14.00 8.09 -1.31
CA GLY A 24 -13.90 7.37 -0.04
C GLY A 24 -12.72 6.42 0.03
N THR A 25 -12.61 5.71 1.16
CA THR A 25 -11.64 4.62 1.37
C THR A 25 -12.33 3.30 1.72
N GLU A 26 -13.65 3.26 1.63
CA GLU A 26 -14.46 2.08 1.91
C GLU A 26 -14.68 1.29 0.63
N PHE A 27 -14.20 0.05 0.62
CA PHE A 27 -14.42 -0.87 -0.49
C PHE A 27 -15.84 -1.42 -0.44
N ARG A 28 -16.47 -1.51 -1.61
CA ARG A 28 -17.80 -2.09 -1.79
C ARG A 28 -17.78 -3.60 -1.57
N ASP A 29 -16.73 -4.25 -2.07
CA ASP A 29 -16.57 -5.69 -2.01
C ASP A 29 -15.14 -6.01 -1.57
N LEU A 30 -15.02 -6.74 -0.47
CA LEU A 30 -13.72 -7.13 0.11
C LEU A 30 -13.18 -8.43 -0.50
N ASP A 31 -14.04 -9.25 -1.10
CA ASP A 31 -13.63 -10.48 -1.79
C ASP A 31 -13.05 -10.14 -3.17
N ALA A 32 -13.60 -9.12 -3.83
CA ALA A 32 -13.12 -8.60 -5.11
C ALA A 32 -11.91 -7.65 -5.01
N LEU A 33 -11.17 -7.65 -3.90
CA LEU A 33 -9.96 -6.85 -3.75
C LEU A 33 -8.85 -7.36 -4.68
N ASP A 34 -8.32 -6.48 -5.53
CA ASP A 34 -7.18 -6.76 -6.40
C ASP A 34 -5.89 -6.50 -5.63
N ILE A 35 -5.19 -7.58 -5.26
CA ILE A 35 -3.86 -7.49 -4.65
C ILE A 35 -2.83 -7.52 -5.77
N VAL A 36 -2.17 -6.38 -5.98
CA VAL A 36 -1.17 -6.22 -7.05
C VAL A 36 0.16 -6.87 -6.64
N GLY A 37 0.59 -6.65 -5.41
CA GLY A 37 1.81 -7.25 -4.86
C GLY A 37 2.46 -6.43 -3.74
N VAL A 38 3.55 -6.99 -3.20
CA VAL A 38 4.39 -6.35 -2.18
C VAL A 38 5.74 -6.02 -2.77
N TYR A 39 6.22 -4.80 -2.53
CA TYR A 39 7.45 -4.26 -3.10
C TYR A 39 8.43 -3.80 -2.01
N PRO A 40 9.75 -3.92 -2.25
CA PRO A 40 10.78 -3.55 -1.29
C PRO A 40 11.05 -2.04 -1.20
N ASP A 41 10.54 -1.26 -2.17
CA ASP A 41 10.76 0.18 -2.26
C ASP A 41 9.51 0.91 -2.79
N TYR A 42 9.36 2.18 -2.38
CA TYR A 42 8.21 3.01 -2.75
C TYR A 42 8.12 3.24 -4.26
N LYS A 43 9.26 3.37 -4.95
CA LYS A 43 9.30 3.68 -6.39
C LYS A 43 8.73 2.53 -7.22
N SER A 44 9.11 1.30 -6.90
CA SER A 44 8.57 0.08 -7.50
C SER A 44 7.07 -0.07 -7.22
N ALA A 45 6.64 0.23 -5.99
CA ALA A 45 5.23 0.21 -5.62
C ALA A 45 4.40 1.27 -6.37
N GLU A 46 4.91 2.50 -6.48
CA GLU A 46 4.27 3.58 -7.23
C GLU A 46 4.12 3.22 -8.72
N LEU A 47 5.14 2.59 -9.31
CA LEU A 47 5.11 2.19 -10.71
C LEU A 47 4.04 1.12 -10.96
N ALA A 48 3.92 0.14 -10.07
CA ALA A 48 2.87 -0.87 -10.13
C ALA A 48 1.47 -0.29 -9.91
N TRP A 49 1.33 0.59 -8.91
CA TRP A 49 0.09 1.32 -8.65
C TRP A 49 -0.35 2.14 -9.86
N LYS A 50 0.58 2.90 -10.46
CA LYS A 50 0.30 3.75 -11.62
C LYS A 50 -0.16 2.93 -12.82
N ALA A 51 0.50 1.80 -13.09
CA ALA A 51 0.12 0.90 -14.18
C ALA A 51 -1.33 0.38 -14.00
N LYS A 52 -1.66 -0.08 -12.78
CA LYS A 52 -2.99 -0.60 -12.45
C LYS A 52 -4.07 0.49 -12.43
N ALA A 53 -3.75 1.66 -11.89
CA ALA A 53 -4.65 2.81 -11.84
C ALA A 53 -4.96 3.34 -13.25
N GLN A 54 -3.96 3.42 -14.14
CA GLN A 54 -4.17 3.82 -15.54
C GLN A 54 -5.02 2.81 -16.32
N GLY A 55 -4.82 1.50 -16.07
CA GLY A 55 -5.65 0.46 -16.68
C GLY A 55 -7.10 0.41 -16.19
N SER A 56 -7.41 1.09 -15.08
CA SER A 56 -8.74 1.09 -14.46
C SER A 56 -9.52 2.38 -14.69
N VAL A 57 -9.10 3.21 -15.66
CA VAL A 57 -9.70 4.52 -15.96
C VAL A 57 -11.18 4.41 -16.33
N ASP A 58 -11.60 3.29 -16.93
CA ASP A 58 -12.98 3.03 -17.33
C ASP A 58 -13.92 2.75 -16.15
N ASN A 59 -13.39 2.38 -14.97
CA ASN A 59 -14.18 2.19 -13.75
C ASN A 59 -13.89 3.33 -12.75
N ALA A 60 -14.80 4.30 -12.68
CA ALA A 60 -14.68 5.46 -11.79
C ALA A 60 -14.56 5.09 -10.29
N HIS A 61 -15.10 3.95 -9.88
CA HIS A 61 -15.04 3.49 -8.49
C HIS A 61 -13.80 2.65 -8.19
N MET A 62 -13.08 2.17 -9.21
CA MET A 62 -11.89 1.37 -9.02
C MET A 62 -10.73 2.27 -8.58
N ARG A 63 -10.23 2.02 -7.36
CA ARG A 63 -9.13 2.80 -6.79
C ARG A 63 -8.07 1.89 -6.23
N TYR A 64 -6.82 2.23 -6.52
CA TYR A 64 -5.64 1.55 -5.99
C TYR A 64 -4.97 2.44 -4.95
N PHE A 65 -4.37 1.79 -3.96
CA PHE A 65 -3.68 2.40 -2.83
C PHE A 65 -2.32 1.73 -2.63
N VAL A 66 -1.37 2.52 -2.14
CA VAL A 66 -0.07 2.03 -1.68
C VAL A 66 0.00 2.22 -0.17
N VAL A 67 0.19 1.13 0.58
CA VAL A 67 0.30 1.17 2.04
C VAL A 67 1.66 0.71 2.52
N HIS A 68 2.11 1.34 3.59
CA HIS A 68 3.40 1.09 4.23
C HIS A 68 3.22 0.04 5.33
N LEU A 69 3.51 -1.23 5.03
CA LEU A 69 3.34 -2.34 5.97
C LEU A 69 4.26 -2.21 7.20
N HIS A 70 5.42 -1.57 7.04
CA HIS A 70 6.41 -1.41 8.12
C HIS A 70 5.90 -0.60 9.32
N ARG A 71 4.81 0.17 9.17
CA ARG A 71 4.22 0.96 10.28
C ARG A 71 3.20 0.15 11.09
N LEU A 72 2.74 -0.98 10.55
CA LEU A 72 1.73 -1.86 11.15
C LEU A 72 2.35 -3.01 11.97
N LEU A 73 3.54 -3.49 11.60
CA LEU A 73 4.22 -4.59 12.33
C LEU A 73 4.93 -4.15 13.61
N GLU A 74 5.26 -2.86 13.77
CA GLU A 74 5.87 -2.30 14.99
C GLU A 74 4.95 -1.24 15.63
N PRO A 75 3.81 -1.61 16.25
CA PRO A 75 2.95 -0.65 16.95
C PRO A 75 3.62 -0.02 18.19
N ASP A 76 4.74 -0.56 18.69
CA ASP A 76 5.32 -0.23 20.00
C ASP A 76 6.55 0.72 19.98
N THR A 77 7.20 0.98 18.85
CA THR A 77 8.48 1.73 18.85
C THR A 77 8.36 3.24 18.62
N LYS A 78 7.14 3.82 18.65
CA LYS A 78 6.94 5.29 18.65
C LYS A 78 5.90 5.79 19.65
N ALA A 79 5.90 5.23 20.87
CA ALA A 79 5.24 5.85 22.03
C ALA A 79 6.20 6.15 23.19
N THR A 80 7.52 6.20 22.94
CA THR A 80 8.50 6.70 23.91
C THR A 80 9.05 8.04 23.43
N GLY A 81 8.39 9.12 23.84
CA GLY A 81 8.76 10.49 23.52
C GLY A 81 8.20 11.49 24.52
N GLN A 82 8.76 11.46 25.74
CA GLN A 82 8.97 12.57 26.67
C GLN A 82 7.80 13.53 26.96
N ASN A 83 7.27 13.46 28.19
CA ASN A 83 7.34 14.57 29.15
C ASN A 83 7.02 14.09 30.57
#